data_AF-A0A9E6DW47-F1
#
_entry.id   AF-A0A9E6DW47-F1
#
_cell.length_a   1.000
_cell.length_b   1.000
_cell.length_c   1.000
_cell.angle_alpha   90.00
_cell.angle_beta   90.00
_cell.angle_gamma   90.00
#
_symmetry.space_group_name_H-M   'P 1'
#
loop_
_entity.id
_entity.type
_entity.pdbx_description
1 polymer ?
#
loop_
_entity_poly.entity_id
_entity_poly.type
_entity_poly.pdbx_seq_one_letter_code
_entity_poly.pdbx_strand_id
1 'polypeptide(L)'
;SLKPNEKIVGEYLFAQHSISYNNLPSYFLGFALIFNDEFQSWDDTQRRFLELGISSVPILYRGAFSDQMVNELVGGLNLKSQEGFVVRSAESFKNDDMSTHMAKYVRKNHVQSEQHWMASEIIRNKLMVKDT
;
A
#
# COMPACT_ATOMS: atom_id res chain seq x y z
N SER A 1 -9.31 -5.57 -18.97
CA SER A 1 -9.43 -6.75 -18.08
C SER A 1 -8.05 -7.23 -17.67
N LEU A 2 -7.97 -8.02 -16.59
CA LEU A 2 -6.73 -8.72 -16.23
C LEU A 2 -6.42 -9.78 -17.28
N LYS A 3 -5.14 -9.95 -17.59
CA LYS A 3 -4.65 -11.04 -18.42
C LYS A 3 -4.55 -12.32 -17.57
N PRO A 4 -4.54 -13.51 -18.20
CA PRO A 4 -4.19 -14.74 -17.49
C PRO A 4 -2.88 -14.57 -16.70
N ASN A 5 -2.85 -15.11 -15.48
CA ASN A 5 -1.72 -15.05 -14.54
C ASN A 5 -1.33 -13.64 -14.04
N GLU A 6 -2.08 -12.59 -14.35
CA GLU A 6 -1.95 -11.31 -13.65
C GLU A 6 -2.72 -11.33 -12.33
N LYS A 7 -2.08 -10.87 -11.25
CA LYS A 7 -2.69 -10.63 -9.95
C LYS A 7 -2.44 -9.18 -9.56
N ILE A 8 -3.48 -8.47 -9.14
CA ILE A 8 -3.37 -7.15 -8.53
C ILE A 8 -3.45 -7.32 -7.02
N VAL A 9 -2.48 -6.75 -6.32
CA VAL A 9 -2.44 -6.73 -4.85
C VAL A 9 -2.66 -5.30 -4.39
N GLY A 10 -3.53 -5.15 -3.41
CA GLY A 10 -3.91 -3.85 -2.86
C GLY A 10 -4.63 -4.00 -1.54
N GLU A 11 -4.88 -2.86 -0.91
CA GLU A 11 -5.59 -2.77 0.36
C GLU A 11 -7.02 -2.27 0.14
N TYR A 12 -8.00 -2.91 0.80
CA TYR A 12 -9.40 -2.51 0.75
C TYR A 12 -9.79 -1.69 1.98
N LEU A 13 -9.79 -0.38 1.81
CA LEU A 13 -9.94 0.64 2.85
C LEU A 13 -11.39 1.12 3.03
N PHE A 14 -12.39 0.28 2.76
CA PHE A 14 -13.79 0.68 2.93
C PHE A 14 -14.15 0.89 4.41
N ALA A 15 -13.81 -0.09 5.25
CA ALA A 15 -14.01 -0.03 6.69
C ALA A 15 -12.78 0.56 7.37
N GLN A 16 -12.99 1.37 8.40
CA GLN A 16 -11.93 1.79 9.29
C GLN A 16 -11.42 0.59 10.10
N HIS A 17 -10.11 0.38 10.06
CA HIS A 17 -9.40 -0.55 10.95
C HIS A 17 -8.84 0.23 12.14
N SER A 18 -7.53 0.41 12.24
CA SER A 18 -6.91 1.14 13.36
C SER A 18 -6.92 2.66 13.22
N ILE A 19 -7.07 3.19 12.00
CA ILE A 19 -7.08 4.63 11.72
C ILE A 19 -8.16 4.99 10.69
N SER A 20 -8.71 6.20 10.81
CA SER A 20 -9.70 6.72 9.87
C SER A 20 -9.04 7.46 8.71
N TYR A 21 -9.53 7.21 7.50
CA TYR A 21 -9.15 7.94 6.30
C TYR A 21 -10.31 8.80 5.84
N ASN A 22 -10.05 10.10 5.65
CA ASN A 22 -11.08 11.08 5.30
C ASN A 22 -11.00 11.59 3.84
N ASN A 23 -9.99 11.15 3.08
CA ASN A 23 -9.68 11.71 1.76
C ASN A 23 -9.00 10.65 0.86
N LEU A 24 -9.63 9.49 0.68
CA LEU A 24 -9.08 8.41 -0.14
C LEU A 24 -9.37 8.60 -1.65
N PRO A 25 -8.40 8.35 -2.55
CA PRO A 25 -8.67 8.39 -4.00
C PRO A 25 -9.59 7.25 -4.47
N SER A 26 -9.60 6.13 -3.74
CA SER A 26 -10.39 4.93 -4.00
C SER A 26 -10.46 4.10 -2.72
N TYR A 27 -11.47 3.25 -2.58
CA TYR A 27 -11.50 2.25 -1.50
C TYR A 27 -10.50 1.13 -1.71
N PHE A 28 -10.15 0.82 -2.96
CA PHE A 28 -9.09 -0.12 -3.26
C PHE A 28 -7.85 0.64 -3.73
N LEU A 29 -6.76 0.51 -2.98
CA LEU A 29 -5.46 1.08 -3.35
C LEU A 29 -4.48 -0.03 -3.70
N GLY A 30 -4.03 -0.06 -4.95
CA GLY A 30 -3.05 -1.03 -5.43
C GLY A 30 -1.63 -0.72 -4.96
N PHE A 31 -0.84 -1.76 -4.68
CA PHE A 31 0.58 -1.62 -4.35
C PHE A 31 1.49 -2.70 -4.96
N ALA A 32 0.95 -3.73 -5.62
CA ALA A 32 1.76 -4.63 -6.44
C ALA A 32 0.98 -5.21 -7.63
N LEU A 33 1.71 -5.44 -8.72
CA LEU A 33 1.30 -6.29 -9.83
C LEU A 33 2.19 -7.52 -9.80
N ILE A 34 1.58 -8.71 -9.86
CA ILE A 34 2.28 -9.98 -10.01
C ILE A 34 1.88 -10.57 -11.36
N PHE A 35 2.86 -11.06 -12.11
CA PHE A 35 2.65 -11.78 -13.36
C PHE A 35 3.54 -13.02 -13.37
N ASN A 36 2.96 -14.20 -13.57
CA ASN A 36 3.68 -15.48 -13.53
C ASN A 36 4.56 -15.64 -12.26
N ASP A 37 3.99 -15.33 -11.09
CA ASP A 37 4.65 -15.41 -9.77
C ASP A 37 5.92 -14.54 -9.61
N GLU A 38 6.01 -13.48 -10.42
CA GLU A 38 7.01 -12.43 -10.32
C GLU A 38 6.36 -11.09 -10.00
N PHE A 39 6.84 -10.41 -8.95
CA PHE A 39 6.50 -9.02 -8.69
C PHE A 39 7.07 -8.18 -9.83
N GLN A 40 6.20 -7.49 -10.56
CA GLN A 40 6.61 -6.63 -11.66
C GLN A 40 7.30 -5.37 -11.13
N SER A 41 8.11 -4.73 -11.97
CA SER A 41 8.73 -3.45 -11.65
C SER A 41 7.68 -2.44 -11.19
N TRP A 42 8.09 -1.47 -10.37
CA TRP A 42 7.18 -0.43 -9.91
C TRP A 42 6.64 0.39 -11.09
N ASP A 43 7.45 0.65 -12.11
CA ASP A 43 7.02 1.39 -13.30
C ASP A 43 5.98 0.63 -14.11
N ASP A 44 6.18 -0.68 -14.33
CA ASP A 44 5.18 -1.51 -15.01
C ASP A 44 3.91 -1.67 -14.18
N THR A 45 4.04 -1.75 -12.86
CA THR A 45 2.92 -1.77 -11.93
C THR A 45 2.09 -0.50 -12.08
N GLN A 46 2.72 0.68 -12.04
CA GLN A 46 2.06 1.97 -12.19
C GLN A 46 1.39 2.14 -13.55
N ARG A 47 2.09 1.76 -14.64
CA ARG A 47 1.53 1.78 -15.99
C ARG A 47 0.30 0.87 -16.09
N ARG A 48 0.37 -0.34 -15.54
CA ARG A 48 -0.75 -1.29 -15.57
C ARG A 48 -1.92 -0.81 -14.73
N PHE A 49 -1.66 -0.20 -13.58
CA PHE A 49 -2.71 0.41 -12.75
C PHE A 49 -3.42 1.54 -13.48
N LEU A 50 -2.69 2.39 -14.19
CA LEU A 50 -3.27 3.43 -15.03
C LEU A 50 -4.19 2.84 -16.11
N GLU A 51 -3.72 1.81 -16.83
CA GLU A 51 -4.53 1.10 -17.84
C GLU A 51 -5.83 0.48 -17.27
N LEU A 52 -5.81 0.09 -15.99
CA LEU A 52 -6.94 -0.54 -15.31
C LEU A 52 -7.80 0.45 -14.51
N GLY A 53 -7.43 1.73 -14.45
CA GLY A 53 -8.10 2.74 -13.62
C GLY A 53 -7.95 2.51 -12.12
N ILE A 54 -6.85 1.88 -11.69
CA ILE A 54 -6.56 1.57 -10.28
C ILE A 54 -5.71 2.69 -9.69
N SER A 55 -6.17 3.29 -8.59
CA SER A 55 -5.36 4.21 -7.79
C SER A 55 -4.33 3.43 -6.99
N SER A 56 -3.07 3.85 -7.03
CA SER A 56 -2.03 3.26 -6.18
C SER A 56 -1.91 3.94 -4.83
N VAL A 57 -1.24 3.27 -3.90
CA VAL A 57 -0.66 3.93 -2.72
C VAL A 57 0.34 5.03 -3.14
N PRO A 58 0.52 6.10 -2.34
CA PRO A 58 1.47 7.16 -2.65
C PRO A 58 2.93 6.68 -2.53
N ILE A 59 3.80 7.23 -3.36
CA ILE A 59 5.25 7.04 -3.25
C ILE A 59 5.80 8.08 -2.28
N LEU A 60 6.41 7.63 -1.18
CA LEU A 60 7.05 8.53 -0.21
C LEU A 60 8.47 8.90 -0.63
N TYR A 61 9.18 7.97 -1.28
CA TYR A 61 10.56 8.15 -1.74
C TYR A 61 10.87 7.18 -2.88
N ARG A 62 11.73 7.59 -3.82
CA ARG A 62 12.32 6.72 -4.84
C ARG A 62 13.79 7.09 -5.02
N GLY A 63 14.67 6.11 -4.83
CA GLY A 63 16.11 6.28 -4.94
C GLY A 63 16.87 5.18 -4.22
N ALA A 64 18.14 5.43 -3.95
CA ALA A 64 19.00 4.49 -3.24
C ALA A 64 18.50 4.25 -1.81
N PHE A 65 18.52 2.99 -1.39
CA PHE A 65 18.19 2.62 -0.01
C PHE A 65 19.34 3.05 0.92
N SER A 66 19.00 3.72 2.02
CA SER A 66 19.94 4.05 3.10
C SER A 66 19.21 4.18 4.43
N ASP A 67 19.89 3.89 5.53
CA ASP A 67 19.34 4.06 6.88
C ASP A 67 18.95 5.52 7.16
N GLN A 68 19.71 6.47 6.61
CA GLN A 68 19.38 7.89 6.71
C GLN A 68 18.01 8.18 6.09
N MET A 69 17.75 7.72 4.87
CA MET A 69 16.46 7.90 4.21
C MET A 69 15.32 7.25 5.00
N VAL A 70 15.54 6.05 5.55
CA VAL A 70 14.53 5.38 6.39
C VAL A 70 14.23 6.21 7.63
N ASN A 71 15.25 6.73 8.31
CA ASN A 71 15.10 7.56 9.50
C ASN A 71 14.36 8.88 9.19
N GLU A 72 14.65 9.51 8.06
CA GLU A 72 13.95 10.71 7.60
C GLU A 72 12.46 10.42 7.34
N LEU A 73 12.14 9.32 6.65
CA LEU A 73 10.76 8.88 6.44
C LEU A 73 10.04 8.60 7.74
N VAL A 74 10.66 7.85 8.66
CA VAL A 74 10.10 7.55 9.98
C VAL A 74 9.83 8.84 10.77
N GLY A 75 10.78 9.78 10.77
CA GLY A 75 10.63 11.08 11.44
C GLY A 75 9.54 11.97 10.85
N GLY A 76 9.21 11.80 9.57
CA GLY A 76 8.17 12.54 8.86
C GLY A 76 6.76 11.93 8.94
N LEU A 77 6.60 10.71 9.47
CA LEU A 77 5.29 10.06 9.53
C LEU A 77 4.32 10.77 10.48
N ASN A 78 3.12 11.07 10.00
CA ASN A 78 2.01 11.43 10.86
C ASN A 78 1.38 10.16 11.46
N LEU A 79 1.86 9.74 12.63
CA LEU A 79 1.44 8.50 13.29
C LEU A 79 -0.06 8.47 13.68
N LYS A 80 -0.78 9.60 13.59
CA LYS A 80 -2.25 9.65 13.79
C LYS A 80 -3.02 9.20 12.55
N SER A 81 -2.43 9.31 11.36
CA SER A 81 -3.09 9.03 10.08
C SER A 81 -2.28 8.11 9.16
N GLN A 82 -1.14 7.60 9.63
CA GLN A 82 -0.28 6.66 8.91
C GLN A 82 0.16 5.56 9.87
N GLU A 83 -0.07 4.30 9.48
CA GLU A 83 0.38 3.14 10.26
C GLU A 83 1.86 2.85 10.08
N GLY A 84 2.40 3.20 8.90
CA GLY A 84 3.75 2.89 8.50
C GLY A 84 3.94 3.01 7.00
N PHE A 85 4.95 2.32 6.48
CA PHE A 85 5.24 2.25 5.05
C PHE A 85 5.88 0.91 4.68
N VAL A 86 5.79 0.59 3.40
CA VAL A 86 6.51 -0.53 2.79
C VAL A 86 7.65 0.02 1.95
N VAL A 87 8.80 -0.64 2.02
CA VAL A 87 9.93 -0.43 1.13
C VAL A 87 10.02 -1.65 0.22
N ARG A 88 10.19 -1.43 -1.08
CA ARG A 88 10.45 -2.51 -2.04
C ARG A 88 11.51 -2.11 -3.05
N SER A 89 12.17 -3.10 -3.65
CA SER A 89 12.93 -2.87 -4.88
C SER A 89 12.01 -2.34 -5.99
N ALA A 90 12.51 -1.34 -6.72
CA ALA A 90 11.79 -0.75 -7.85
C ALA A 90 11.77 -1.69 -9.06
N GLU A 91 12.81 -2.51 -9.22
CA GLU A 91 12.88 -3.55 -10.25
C GLU A 91 11.92 -4.72 -9.97
N SER A 92 11.76 -5.59 -10.95
CA SER A 92 11.04 -6.85 -10.77
C SER A 92 11.84 -7.84 -9.93
N PHE A 93 11.15 -8.73 -9.23
CA PHE A 93 11.78 -9.79 -8.44
C PHE A 93 10.82 -10.96 -8.27
N LYS A 94 11.37 -12.16 -8.10
CA LYS A 94 10.56 -13.36 -7.91
C LYS A 94 9.87 -13.34 -6.55
N ASN A 95 8.71 -13.96 -6.47
CA ASN A 95 7.99 -14.08 -5.20
C ASN A 95 8.86 -14.70 -4.09
N ASP A 96 9.71 -15.67 -4.41
CA ASP A 96 10.59 -16.34 -3.45
C ASP A 96 11.69 -15.41 -2.89
N ASP A 97 12.03 -14.34 -3.61
CA ASP A 97 13.02 -13.35 -3.20
C ASP A 97 12.40 -12.19 -2.40
N MET A 98 11.10 -12.25 -2.07
CA MET A 98 10.41 -11.17 -1.38
C MET A 98 11.08 -10.76 -0.05
N SER A 99 11.72 -11.69 0.65
CA SER A 99 12.37 -11.43 1.94
C SER A 99 13.59 -10.49 1.86
N THR A 100 14.23 -10.38 0.69
CA THR A 100 15.37 -9.48 0.45
C THR A 100 14.98 -8.24 -0.35
N HIS A 101 13.83 -8.28 -1.02
CA HIS A 101 13.33 -7.20 -1.87
C HIS A 101 12.21 -6.36 -1.25
N MET A 102 11.67 -6.75 -0.09
CA MET A 102 10.58 -6.03 0.56
C MET A 102 10.73 -6.00 2.09
N ALA A 103 10.47 -4.84 2.67
CA ALA A 103 10.43 -4.63 4.11
C ALA A 103 9.28 -3.69 4.47
N LYS A 104 8.86 -3.70 5.74
CA LYS A 104 7.87 -2.75 6.23
C LYS A 104 8.32 -2.13 7.56
N TYR A 105 8.02 -0.85 7.72
CA TYR A 105 8.03 -0.18 9.01
C TYR A 105 6.59 -0.01 9.46
N VAL A 106 6.30 -0.34 10.70
CA VAL A 106 4.99 -0.11 11.34
C VAL A 106 5.23 0.56 12.68
N ARG A 107 4.43 1.59 12.99
CA ARG A 107 4.58 2.35 14.23
C ARG A 107 4.37 1.49 15.47
N LYS A 108 4.98 1.91 16.58
CA LYS A 108 4.69 1.32 17.91
C LYS A 108 3.21 1.49 18.27
N ASN A 109 2.66 0.53 19.01
CA ASN A 109 1.25 0.47 19.40
C ASN A 109 0.29 0.43 18.19
N HIS A 110 0.72 -0.14 17.07
CA HIS A 110 -0.21 -0.66 16.07
C HIS A 110 -0.96 -1.82 16.74
N VAL A 111 -2.25 -1.61 16.99
CA VAL A 111 -3.08 -2.50 17.77
C VAL A 111 -3.24 -3.81 17.00
N GLN A 112 -2.63 -4.89 17.48
CA GLN A 112 -2.91 -6.27 17.07
C GLN A 112 -4.14 -6.82 17.80
N SER A 113 -5.16 -5.99 18.07
CA SER A 113 -6.36 -6.52 18.72
C SER A 113 -7.15 -7.30 17.69
N GLU A 114 -7.01 -8.61 17.75
CA GLU A 114 -7.90 -9.61 17.17
C GLU A 114 -9.32 -9.56 17.78
N GLN A 115 -9.74 -8.44 18.40
CA GLN A 115 -11.14 -8.22 18.76
C GLN A 115 -11.94 -8.07 17.47
N HIS A 116 -12.40 -9.21 16.97
CA HIS A 116 -13.40 -9.44 15.93
C HIS A 116 -13.93 -8.14 15.29
N TRP A 117 -13.27 -7.69 14.22
CA TRP A 117 -13.78 -6.65 13.32
C TRP A 117 -15.18 -6.98 12.78
N MET A 118 -15.58 -8.26 12.80
CA MET A 118 -16.93 -8.72 12.46
C MET A 118 -18.02 -8.29 13.45
N ALA A 119 -17.68 -7.92 14.69
CA ALA A 119 -18.64 -7.62 15.76
C ALA A 119 -18.74 -6.12 16.10
N SER A 120 -17.89 -5.28 15.51
CA SER A 120 -17.91 -3.84 15.70
C SER A 120 -18.70 -3.16 14.59
N GLU A 121 -19.32 -2.01 14.89
CA GLU A 121 -20.01 -1.20 13.88
C GLU A 121 -19.04 -0.81 12.76
N ILE A 122 -19.46 -1.02 11.50
CA ILE A 122 -18.63 -0.67 10.34
C ILE A 122 -18.63 0.85 10.20
N ILE A 123 -17.55 1.48 10.63
CA ILE A 123 -17.28 2.89 10.36
C ILE A 123 -16.63 2.99 8.97
N ARG A 124 -17.27 3.72 8.05
CA ARG A 124 -16.84 3.84 6.65
C ARG A 124 -15.82 4.97 6.46
N ASN A 125 -14.71 4.69 5.79
CA ASN A 125 -13.76 5.73 5.37
C ASN A 125 -14.34 6.61 4.26
N LYS A 126 -13.83 7.84 4.12
CA LYS A 126 -14.34 8.82 3.16
C LYS A 126 -13.43 8.91 1.93
N LEU A 127 -14.06 8.97 0.75
CA LEU A 127 -13.39 9.26 -0.51
C LEU A 127 -13.18 10.77 -0.66
N MET A 128 -12.18 11.16 -1.45
CA MET A 128 -12.03 12.55 -1.88
C MET A 128 -13.26 13.00 -2.68
N VAL A 129 -13.73 14.22 -2.42
CA VAL A 129 -14.72 14.86 -3.29
C VAL A 129 -13.99 15.29 -4.56
N LYS A 130 -14.47 14.84 -5.73
CA LYS A 130 -14.00 15.37 -7.00
C LYS A 130 -14.80 16.63 -7.29
N ASP A 131 -14.14 17.79 -7.31
CA ASP A 131 -14.75 18.99 -7.88
C ASP A 131 -15.07 18.69 -9.36
N THR A 132 -16.32 18.96 -9.74
CA THR A 132 -16.87 18.68 -11.08
C THR A 132 -16.77 19.89 -11.98
#